data_AF-A0AAW0FFV1-F1
#
_entry.id   AF-A0AAW0FFV1-F1
#
_cell.length_a   1.000
_cell.length_b   1.000
_cell.length_c   1.000
_cell.angle_alpha   90.00
_cell.angle_beta   90.00
_cell.angle_gamma   90.00
#
_symmetry.space_group_name_H-M   'P 1'
#
loop_
_entity.id
_entity.type
_entity.pdbx_description
1 polymer ?
#
loop_
_entity_poly.entity_id
_entity_poly.type
_entity_poly.pdbx_seq_one_letter_code
_entity_poly.pdbx_strand_id
1 'polypeptide(L)'
;MVYDELPFDIAETVVGVYKVFTGKGEQTADVSWWPKQSTWNASSFNCGHWTTQCEEWFRRRCDAIAKGEAVPRKTKEWHSALKLRLSAMKELRHSMEQEL
;
A
#
# COMPACT_ATOMS: atom_id res chain seq x y z
N MET A 1 17.43 -21.98 -9.94
CA MET A 1 17.02 -21.48 -8.60
C MET A 1 15.56 -21.10 -8.70
N VAL A 2 14.69 -21.91 -8.10
CA VAL A 2 13.23 -21.76 -8.21
C VAL A 2 12.78 -20.81 -7.10
N TYR A 3 12.69 -19.52 -7.42
CA TYR A 3 12.07 -18.49 -6.56
C TYR A 3 10.69 -18.10 -7.12
N ASP A 4 9.99 -19.01 -7.80
CA ASP A 4 8.88 -18.58 -8.66
C ASP A 4 7.58 -18.36 -7.89
N GLU A 5 7.29 -19.13 -6.84
CA GLU A 5 6.00 -18.99 -6.14
C GLU A 5 6.17 -19.17 -4.63
N LEU A 6 6.08 -18.07 -3.87
CA LEU A 6 5.83 -18.15 -2.44
C LEU A 6 4.46 -18.81 -2.24
N PRO A 7 4.34 -19.90 -1.45
CA PRO A 7 3.06 -20.49 -1.12
C PRO A 7 2.12 -19.42 -0.56
N PHE A 8 0.86 -19.43 -0.99
CA PHE A 8 -0.14 -18.40 -0.67
C PHE A 8 -0.17 -18.02 0.82
N ASP A 9 -0.09 -19.01 1.70
CA ASP A 9 -0.06 -18.84 3.16
C ASP A 9 1.14 -18.01 3.67
N ILE A 10 2.31 -18.23 3.08
CA ILE A 10 3.54 -17.49 3.43
C ILE A 10 3.45 -16.04 2.93
N ALA A 11 2.88 -15.84 1.74
CA ALA A 11 2.67 -14.50 1.20
C ALA A 11 1.72 -13.67 2.10
N GLU A 12 0.66 -14.28 2.64
CA GLU A 12 -0.23 -13.60 3.60
C GLU A 12 0.46 -13.34 4.94
N THR A 13 1.29 -14.28 5.40
CA THR A 13 2.07 -14.15 6.64
C THR A 13 3.07 -13.00 6.57
N VAL A 14 3.87 -12.91 5.49
CA VAL A 14 4.88 -11.84 5.30
C VAL A 14 4.23 -10.46 5.25
N VAL A 15 3.03 -10.36 4.67
CA VAL A 15 2.29 -9.11 4.53
C VAL A 15 1.62 -8.68 5.86
N GLY A 16 1.57 -9.59 6.84
CA GLY A 16 0.97 -9.37 8.16
C GLY A 16 -0.54 -9.21 8.07
N VAL A 17 -1.22 -10.17 7.44
CA VAL A 17 -2.68 -10.19 7.32
C VAL A 17 -3.33 -10.61 8.64
N TYR A 18 -4.32 -9.83 9.09
CA TYR A 18 -5.17 -10.09 10.24
C TYR A 18 -6.63 -10.10 9.81
N LYS A 19 -7.43 -10.97 10.41
CA LYS A 19 -8.89 -10.98 10.23
C LYS A 19 -9.54 -10.16 11.34
N VAL A 20 -10.26 -9.10 10.97
CA VAL A 20 -11.00 -8.26 11.92
C VAL A 20 -12.50 -8.43 11.72
N PHE A 21 -13.25 -8.56 12.81
CA PHE A 21 -14.72 -8.64 12.76
C PHE A 21 -15.32 -7.31 12.32
N THR A 22 -16.25 -7.33 11.35
CA THR A 22 -16.86 -6.11 10.82
C THR A 22 -18.15 -5.70 11.54
N GLY A 23 -18.51 -6.40 12.63
CA GLY A 23 -19.69 -6.10 13.45
C GLY A 23 -21.05 -6.44 12.80
N LYS A 24 -21.04 -7.11 11.63
CA LYS A 24 -22.25 -7.62 10.96
C LYS A 24 -22.22 -9.15 10.95
N GLY A 25 -22.72 -9.76 12.02
CA GLY A 25 -22.70 -11.22 12.17
C GLY A 25 -21.29 -11.79 12.12
N GLU A 26 -21.11 -12.88 11.38
CA GLU A 26 -19.81 -13.56 11.19
C GLU A 26 -18.92 -12.94 10.10
N GLN A 27 -19.31 -11.80 9.54
CA GLN A 27 -18.50 -11.14 8.51
C GLN A 27 -17.17 -10.66 9.10
N THR A 28 -16.08 -11.12 8.49
CA THR A 28 -14.72 -10.66 8.78
C THR A 28 -14.16 -9.89 7.59
N ALA A 29 -13.19 -9.02 7.85
CA ALA A 29 -12.43 -8.32 6.83
C ALA A 29 -10.95 -8.59 7.05
N ASP A 30 -10.25 -8.84 5.94
CA ASP A 30 -8.80 -8.95 5.95
C ASP A 30 -8.19 -7.53 5.98
N VAL A 31 -7.34 -7.28 6.96
CA VAL A 31 -6.51 -6.08 7.06
C VAL A 31 -5.05 -6.48 7.11
N SER A 32 -4.17 -5.66 6.56
CA SER A 32 -2.74 -5.97 6.52
C SER A 32 -1.85 -4.76 6.77
N TRP A 33 -0.66 -5.00 7.31
CA TRP A 33 0.34 -3.94 7.53
C TRP A 33 1.03 -3.49 6.26
N TRP A 34 1.16 -4.41 5.30
CA TRP A 34 1.73 -4.18 3.97
C TRP A 34 0.71 -4.48 2.86
N PRO A 35 0.89 -3.96 1.63
CA PRO A 35 -0.01 -4.29 0.53
C PRO A 35 0.25 -5.71 0.03
N LYS A 36 -0.83 -6.44 -0.32
CA LYS A 36 -0.73 -7.73 -1.00
C LYS A 36 -0.08 -7.56 -2.39
N GLN A 37 0.58 -8.61 -2.89
CA GLN A 37 1.24 -8.58 -4.21
C GLN A 37 0.28 -8.17 -5.34
N SER A 38 -0.96 -8.67 -5.34
CA SER A 38 -1.99 -8.28 -6.32
C SER A 38 -2.31 -6.79 -6.28
N THR A 39 -2.35 -6.19 -5.08
CA THR A 39 -2.60 -4.75 -4.89
C THR A 39 -1.39 -3.90 -5.28
N TRP A 40 -0.17 -4.37 -5.00
CA TRP A 40 1.06 -3.73 -5.43
C TRP A 40 1.21 -3.75 -6.96
N ASN A 41 0.97 -4.92 -7.58
CA ASN A 41 1.10 -5.14 -9.03
C ASN A 41 0.12 -4.26 -9.83
N ALA A 42 -1.07 -4.00 -9.26
CA ALA A 42 -2.07 -3.09 -9.84
C ALA A 42 -1.78 -1.59 -9.58
N SER A 43 -0.74 -1.26 -8.83
CA SER A 43 -0.39 0.12 -8.49
C SER A 43 0.64 0.72 -9.45
N SER A 44 0.74 2.05 -9.46
CA SER A 44 1.73 2.79 -10.24
C SER A 44 3.17 2.59 -9.73
N PHE A 45 3.36 1.96 -8.56
CA PHE A 45 4.69 1.66 -8.00
C PHE A 45 5.29 0.36 -8.57
N ASN A 46 4.53 -0.39 -9.36
CA ASN A 46 5.01 -1.57 -10.05
C ASN A 46 5.76 -1.21 -11.35
N CYS A 47 6.96 -0.64 -11.20
CA CYS A 47 7.82 -0.24 -12.32
C CYS A 47 8.86 -1.32 -12.71
N GLY A 48 8.70 -2.57 -12.23
CA GLY A 48 9.67 -3.66 -12.46
C GLY A 48 10.95 -3.59 -11.62
N HIS A 49 11.17 -2.50 -10.88
CA HIS A 49 12.26 -2.32 -9.93
C HIS A 49 11.83 -1.41 -8.77
N TRP A 50 12.56 -1.49 -7.65
CA TRP A 50 12.34 -0.62 -6.50
C TRP A 50 12.87 0.80 -6.77
N THR A 51 11.97 1.74 -7.03
CA THR A 51 12.33 3.14 -7.30
C THR A 51 12.56 3.92 -6.00
N THR A 52 13.22 5.08 -6.10
CA THR A 52 13.34 6.03 -4.96
C THR A 52 11.97 6.41 -4.37
N GLN A 53 10.93 6.51 -5.20
CA GLN A 53 9.57 6.80 -4.73
C GLN A 53 8.98 5.63 -3.93
N CYS A 54 9.29 4.38 -4.29
CA CYS A 54 8.93 3.20 -3.50
C CYS A 54 9.60 3.24 -2.13
N GLU A 55 10.91 3.55 -2.10
CA GLU A 55 11.70 3.65 -0.86
C GLU A 55 11.15 4.75 0.06
N GLU A 56 10.88 5.94 -0.49
CA GLU A 56 10.31 7.04 0.28
C GLU A 56 8.94 6.70 0.87
N TRP A 57 8.08 6.07 0.08
CA TRP A 57 6.77 5.59 0.55
C TRP A 57 6.93 4.57 1.69
N PHE A 58 7.83 3.60 1.52
CA PHE A 58 8.07 2.54 2.49
C PHE A 58 8.58 3.11 3.81
N ARG A 59 9.60 3.98 3.75
CA ARG A 59 10.17 4.64 4.92
C ARG A 59 9.14 5.49 5.66
N ARG A 60 8.37 6.33 4.94
CA ARG A 60 7.29 7.14 5.54
C ARG A 60 6.27 6.26 6.28
N ARG A 61 5.95 5.09 5.73
CA ARG A 61 5.04 4.15 6.38
C ARG A 61 5.68 3.50 7.61
N CYS A 62 6.92 3.05 7.54
CA CYS A 62 7.66 2.54 8.69
C CYS A 62 7.68 3.54 9.85
N ASP A 63 7.97 4.81 9.56
CA ASP A 63 7.98 5.88 10.56
C ASP A 63 6.60 6.07 11.20
N ALA A 64 5.54 6.04 10.39
CA ALA A 64 4.16 6.17 10.90
C ALA A 64 3.75 4.97 11.76
N ILE A 65 4.20 3.75 11.42
CA ILE A 65 3.98 2.55 12.24
C ILE A 65 4.73 2.69 13.57
N ALA A 66 5.99 3.09 13.54
CA ALA A 66 6.80 3.28 14.74
C ALA A 66 6.23 4.34 15.70
N LYS A 67 5.60 5.38 15.16
CA LYS A 67 4.90 6.42 15.93
C LYS A 67 3.50 6.02 16.41
N GLY A 68 2.98 4.86 15.98
CA GLY A 68 1.61 4.43 16.27
C GLY A 68 0.53 5.21 15.50
N GLU A 69 0.91 5.97 14.47
CA GLU A 69 0.01 6.76 13.62
C GLU A 69 -0.59 5.94 12.47
N ALA A 70 0.01 4.79 12.15
CA ALA A 70 -0.46 3.89 11.10
C ALA A 70 -1.19 2.67 11.67
N VAL A 71 -2.22 2.23 10.95
CA VAL A 71 -3.00 1.01 11.24
C VAL A 71 -2.95 0.04 10.05
N PRO A 72 -3.24 -1.25 10.29
CA PRO A 72 -3.50 -2.22 9.22
C PRO A 72 -4.62 -1.73 8.31
N ARG A 73 -4.47 -1.93 7.00
CA ARG A 73 -5.39 -1.43 5.99
C ARG A 73 -6.09 -2.57 5.26
N LYS A 74 -7.33 -2.34 4.86
CA LYS A 74 -8.08 -3.21 3.94
C LYS A 74 -7.57 -3.05 2.52
N THR A 75 -7.82 -4.03 1.66
CA THR A 75 -7.44 -4.01 0.24
C THR A 75 -7.84 -2.71 -0.48
N LYS A 76 -9.06 -2.20 -0.25
CA LYS A 76 -9.53 -0.94 -0.86
C LYS A 76 -8.71 0.28 -0.41
N GLU A 77 -8.34 0.32 0.88
CA GLU A 77 -7.53 1.40 1.43
C GLU A 77 -6.09 1.34 0.91
N TRP A 78 -5.58 0.14 0.61
CA TRP A 78 -4.31 -0.03 -0.08
C TRP A 78 -4.33 0.49 -1.51
N HIS A 79 -5.37 0.16 -2.28
CA HIS A 79 -5.52 0.72 -3.64
C HIS A 79 -5.54 2.25 -3.62
N SER A 80 -6.18 2.87 -2.64
CA SER A 80 -6.18 4.33 -2.49
C SER A 80 -4.82 4.87 -2.03
N ALA A 81 -4.12 4.17 -1.13
CA ALA A 81 -2.82 4.59 -0.59
C ALA A 81 -1.67 4.49 -1.61
N LEU A 82 -1.75 3.51 -2.51
CA LEU A 82 -0.76 3.24 -3.54
C LEU A 82 -1.06 3.91 -4.88
N LYS A 83 -2.19 4.62 -4.99
CA LYS A 83 -2.38 5.55 -6.11
C LYS A 83 -1.34 6.65 -5.96
N LEU A 84 -0.46 6.76 -6.95
CA LEU A 84 0.42 7.91 -7.11
C LEU A 84 -0.42 9.17 -6.86
N ARG A 85 0.07 10.09 -6.03
CA ARG A 85 -0.63 11.30 -5.60
C ARG A 85 -0.72 12.28 -6.78
N LEU A 86 -1.37 11.87 -7.87
CA LEU A 86 -1.65 12.65 -9.06
C LEU A 86 -2.46 13.89 -8.70
N SER A 87 -3.23 13.86 -7.62
CA SER A 87 -3.89 15.06 -7.09
C SER A 87 -2.87 16.10 -6.62
N ALA A 88 -1.85 15.74 -5.84
CA ALA A 88 -0.82 16.68 -5.42
C ALA A 88 0.02 17.21 -6.59
N MET A 89 0.26 16.38 -7.62
CA MET A 89 0.90 16.82 -8.87
C MET A 89 -0.01 17.69 -9.75
N LYS A 90 -1.33 17.48 -9.74
CA LYS A 90 -2.30 18.36 -10.41
C LYS A 90 -2.33 19.73 -9.75
N GLU A 91 -2.34 19.79 -8.42
CA GLU A 91 -2.26 21.05 -7.68
C GLU A 91 -0.93 21.76 -7.95
N LEU A 92 0.20 21.04 -7.89
CA LEU A 92 1.51 21.61 -8.20
C LEU A 92 1.61 22.12 -9.64
N ARG A 93 1.09 21.36 -10.61
CA ARG A 93 1.04 21.77 -12.02
C ARG A 93 0.16 23.00 -12.20
N HIS A 94 -0.99 23.03 -11.55
CA HIS A 94 -1.89 24.18 -11.57
C HIS A 94 -1.23 25.43 -10.95
N SER A 95 -0.52 25.28 -9.83
CA SER A 95 0.26 26.37 -9.23
C SER A 95 1.40 26.85 -10.13
N MET A 96 2.08 25.95 -10.86
CA MET A 96 3.12 26.33 -11.82
C MET A 96 2.56 27.01 -13.08
N GLU A 97 1.34 26.67 -13.50
CA GLU A 97 0.64 27.28 -14.64
C GLU A 97 0.01 28.64 -14.32
N GLN A 98 -0.08 29.04 -13.04
CA GLN A 98 -0.61 30.35 -12.60
C GLN A 98 0.49 31.40 -12.33
N GLU A 99 1.76 31.00 -12.31
CA GLU A 99 2.92 31.88 -12.08
C GLU A 99 3.69 32.23 -13.36
N LEU A 100 3.13 31.94 -14.55
CA LEU A 100 3.68 32.25 -15.87
C LEU A 100 2.70 33.10 -16.69
#